data_AF-A0A292YP70-F1
#
_entry.id   AF-A0A292YP70-F1
#
_cell.length_a   1.000
_cell.length_b   1.000
_cell.length_c   1.000
_cell.angle_alpha   90.00
_cell.angle_beta   90.00
_cell.angle_gamma   90.00
#
_symmetry.space_group_name_H-M   'P 1'
#
loop_
_entity.id
_entity.type
_entity.pdbx_description
1 polymer ?
#
loop_
_entity_poly.entity_id
_entity_poly.type
_entity_poly.pdbx_seq_one_letter_code
_entity_poly.pdbx_strand_id
1 'polypeptide(L)'
;MSKEKVVDIVEQLAAPIVQQEGLELVDVEYAKEGANWFLRVFIDKPGGVDIEDCGRVSEVLSAKLDEVDPIPTSYFLEVSSPGAERPLKKPADYEKAIGKKVHITTYEPFEGKKEFVGELVHYDGELLIVNELHKTVRKKYEIPFNKIAQARLSVF
;
A
#
# COMPACT_ATOMS: atom_id res chain seq x y z
N MET A 1 -8.04 29.65 10.87
CA MET A 1 -8.82 28.43 11.14
C MET A 1 -7.85 27.27 11.12
N SER A 2 -7.78 26.53 12.23
CA SER A 2 -6.66 25.62 12.52
C SER A 2 -6.64 24.44 11.56
N LYS A 3 -5.44 24.04 11.12
CA LYS A 3 -5.19 22.94 10.17
C LYS A 3 -5.95 21.65 10.52
N GLU A 4 -6.13 21.39 11.81
CA GLU A 4 -6.90 20.26 12.35
C GLU A 4 -8.36 20.22 11.86
N LYS A 5 -9.01 21.38 11.66
CA LYS A 5 -10.39 21.41 11.14
C LYS A 5 -10.47 20.98 9.69
N VAL A 6 -9.45 21.28 8.89
CA VAL A 6 -9.43 20.91 7.48
C VAL A 6 -9.27 19.41 7.35
N VAL A 7 -8.32 18.83 8.11
CA VAL A 7 -8.09 17.38 8.14
C VAL A 7 -9.36 16.64 8.54
N ASP A 8 -10.02 17.05 9.63
CA ASP A 8 -11.26 16.42 10.11
C ASP A 8 -12.38 16.45 9.05
N ILE A 9 -12.60 17.59 8.40
CA ILE A 9 -13.60 17.72 7.33
C ILE A 9 -13.25 16.80 6.14
N VAL A 10 -11.99 16.79 5.72
CA VAL A 10 -11.52 15.94 4.61
C VAL A 10 -11.69 14.47 4.99
N GLU A 11 -11.37 14.09 6.22
CA GLU A 11 -11.50 12.73 6.73
C GLU A 11 -12.96 12.27 6.71
N GLN A 12 -13.89 13.12 7.18
CA GLN A 12 -15.33 12.83 7.13
C GLN A 12 -15.89 12.71 5.71
N LEU A 13 -15.33 13.44 4.74
CA LEU A 13 -15.71 13.35 3.34
C LEU A 13 -15.08 12.12 2.67
N ALA A 14 -13.80 11.85 2.95
CA ALA A 14 -13.03 10.76 2.35
C ALA A 14 -13.48 9.39 2.87
N ALA A 15 -13.80 9.26 4.15
CA ALA A 15 -14.21 8.00 4.78
C ALA A 15 -15.35 7.27 4.04
N PRO A 16 -16.50 7.89 3.71
CA PRO A 16 -17.55 7.23 2.94
C PRO A 16 -17.12 6.94 1.49
N ILE A 17 -16.32 7.80 0.86
CA ILE A 17 -15.85 7.62 -0.53
C ILE A 17 -14.97 6.37 -0.63
N VAL A 18 -13.96 6.26 0.23
CA VAL A 18 -13.06 5.11 0.23
C VAL A 18 -13.82 3.83 0.56
N GLN A 19 -14.75 3.89 1.51
CA GLN A 19 -15.55 2.73 1.91
C GLN A 19 -16.47 2.23 0.79
N GLN A 20 -17.01 3.13 -0.04
CA GLN A 20 -17.79 2.75 -1.23
C GLN A 20 -16.95 2.03 -2.29
N GLU A 21 -15.69 2.45 -2.47
CA GLU A 21 -14.75 1.80 -3.38
C GLU A 21 -14.05 0.57 -2.75
N GLY A 22 -14.40 0.18 -1.52
CA GLY A 22 -13.78 -0.95 -0.82
C GLY A 22 -12.36 -0.69 -0.33
N LEU A 23 -12.01 0.58 -0.16
CA LEU A 23 -10.77 1.10 0.38
C LEU A 23 -10.98 1.57 1.84
N GLU A 24 -9.89 1.66 2.58
CA GLU A 24 -9.80 2.12 3.97
C GLU A 24 -9.00 3.41 4.00
N LEU A 25 -9.52 4.42 4.70
CA LEU A 25 -8.79 5.66 4.94
C LEU A 25 -7.77 5.39 6.03
N VAL A 26 -6.49 5.60 5.73
CA VAL A 26 -5.40 5.36 6.66
C VAL A 26 -5.06 6.62 7.43
N ASP A 27 -4.84 7.71 6.71
CA ASP A 27 -4.42 8.98 7.30
C ASP A 27 -4.67 10.15 6.32
N VAL A 28 -4.89 11.35 6.86
CA VAL A 28 -5.03 12.57 6.07
C VAL A 28 -4.10 13.63 6.65
N GLU A 29 -3.19 14.14 5.83
CA GLU A 29 -2.22 15.13 6.24
C GLU A 29 -2.42 16.43 5.46
N TYR A 30 -2.59 17.54 6.17
CA TYR A 30 -2.64 18.88 5.59
C TYR A 30 -1.42 19.70 6.01
N ALA A 31 -0.42 19.72 5.12
CA ALA A 31 0.86 20.37 5.34
C ALA A 31 1.07 21.57 4.42
N LYS A 32 1.91 22.51 4.86
CA LYS A 32 2.35 23.63 4.03
C LYS A 32 3.83 23.42 3.73
N GLU A 33 4.16 23.18 2.47
CA GLU A 33 5.55 23.08 2.00
C GLU A 33 5.88 24.29 1.14
N GLY A 34 6.71 25.18 1.69
CA GLY A 34 7.13 26.42 1.03
C GLY A 34 5.95 27.36 0.76
N ALA A 35 5.71 27.65 -0.53
CA ALA A 35 4.64 28.53 -0.98
C ALA A 35 3.29 27.80 -1.18
N ASN A 36 3.29 26.47 -1.22
CA ASN A 36 2.12 25.66 -1.59
C ASN A 36 1.58 24.88 -0.39
N TRP A 37 0.29 24.58 -0.43
CA TRP A 37 -0.35 23.65 0.51
C TRP A 37 -0.46 22.27 -0.13
N PHE A 38 -0.30 21.24 0.69
CA PHE A 38 -0.40 19.84 0.28
C PHE A 38 -1.41 19.14 1.18
N LEU A 39 -2.40 18.52 0.54
CA LEU A 39 -3.39 17.65 1.17
C LEU A 39 -3.08 16.23 0.72
N ARG A 40 -2.43 15.47 1.61
CA ARG A 40 -2.05 14.08 1.37
C ARG A 40 -3.09 13.18 1.99
N VAL A 41 -3.62 12.26 1.21
CA VAL A 41 -4.65 11.31 1.62
C VAL A 41 -4.10 9.92 1.41
N PHE A 42 -3.92 9.20 2.51
CA PHE A 42 -3.43 7.84 2.53
C PHE A 42 -4.59 6.87 2.53
N ILE A 43 -4.68 6.05 1.48
CA ILE A 43 -5.71 5.02 1.33
C ILE A 43 -5.08 3.62 1.27
N ASP A 44 -5.73 2.62 1.82
CA ASP A 44 -5.32 1.20 1.72
C ASP A 44 -6.49 0.34 1.26
N LYS A 45 -6.22 -0.85 0.72
CA LYS A 45 -7.24 -1.91 0.62
C LYS A 45 -6.64 -3.28 0.85
N PRO A 46 -7.43 -4.24 1.35
CA PRO A 46 -7.06 -5.65 1.37
C PRO A 46 -6.90 -6.18 -0.06
N GLY A 47 -5.70 -6.01 -0.63
CA GLY A 47 -5.54 -6.12 -2.08
C GLY A 47 -4.25 -5.50 -2.57
N GLY A 48 -3.89 -4.34 -1.99
CA GLY A 48 -3.01 -3.36 -2.59
C GLY A 48 -3.84 -2.35 -3.38
N VAL A 49 -3.52 -1.06 -3.26
CA VAL A 49 -4.17 0.03 -3.99
C VAL A 49 -3.49 0.18 -5.34
N ASP A 50 -4.26 0.18 -6.43
CA ASP A 50 -3.75 0.42 -7.78
C ASP A 50 -3.82 1.90 -8.15
N ILE A 51 -3.17 2.31 -9.24
CA ILE A 51 -3.18 3.70 -9.69
C ILE A 51 -4.61 4.15 -10.07
N GLU A 52 -5.43 3.23 -10.56
CA GLU A 52 -6.83 3.49 -10.89
C GLU A 52 -7.66 3.83 -9.63
N ASP A 53 -7.40 3.15 -8.51
CA ASP A 53 -8.09 3.42 -7.24
C ASP A 53 -7.73 4.81 -6.70
N CYS A 54 -6.43 5.16 -6.72
CA CYS A 54 -5.98 6.50 -6.37
C CYS A 54 -6.62 7.57 -7.25
N GLY A 55 -6.73 7.30 -8.56
CA GLY A 55 -7.35 8.21 -9.51
C GLY A 55 -8.83 8.47 -9.20
N ARG A 56 -9.61 7.42 -8.96
CA ARG A 56 -11.04 7.54 -8.63
C ARG A 56 -11.26 8.29 -7.32
N VAL A 57 -10.54 7.90 -6.26
CA VAL A 57 -10.66 8.57 -4.96
C VAL A 57 -10.27 10.04 -5.09
N SER A 58 -9.20 10.34 -5.82
CA SER A 58 -8.76 11.73 -6.06
C SER A 58 -9.84 12.55 -6.78
N GLU A 59 -10.46 12.02 -7.83
CA GLU A 59 -11.49 12.73 -8.59
C GLU A 59 -12.76 12.99 -7.74
N VAL A 60 -13.26 11.96 -7.06
CA VAL A 60 -14.46 12.07 -6.21
C VAL A 60 -14.20 13.00 -5.02
N LEU A 61 -13.05 12.86 -4.38
CA LEU A 61 -12.68 13.70 -3.24
C LEU A 61 -12.47 15.15 -3.66
N SER A 62 -11.82 15.40 -4.81
CA SER A 62 -11.66 16.74 -5.38
C SER A 62 -13.01 17.40 -5.64
N ALA A 63 -13.96 16.68 -6.28
CA ALA A 63 -15.31 17.19 -6.51
C ALA A 63 -16.05 17.53 -5.21
N LYS A 64 -15.88 16.72 -4.16
CA LYS A 64 -16.50 16.96 -2.86
C LYS A 64 -15.87 18.13 -2.10
N LEU A 65 -14.57 18.31 -2.24
CA LEU A 65 -13.84 19.45 -1.67
C LEU A 65 -14.19 20.76 -2.36
N ASP A 66 -14.42 20.75 -3.68
CA ASP A 66 -14.87 21.93 -4.44
C ASP A 66 -16.30 22.37 -4.02
N GLU A 67 -17.17 21.43 -3.71
CA GLU A 67 -18.54 21.70 -3.22
C GLU A 67 -18.58 22.30 -1.80
N VAL A 68 -17.71 21.81 -0.91
CA VAL A 68 -17.65 22.26 0.50
C VAL A 68 -16.73 23.49 0.68
N ASP A 69 -15.80 23.70 -0.24
CA ASP A 69 -14.73 24.70 -0.22
C ASP A 69 -14.13 24.96 1.19
N PRO A 70 -13.62 23.92 1.89
CA PRO A 70 -13.10 24.07 3.25
C PRO A 70 -11.75 24.79 3.29
N ILE A 71 -11.07 24.92 2.14
CA ILE A 71 -9.71 25.48 2.02
C ILE A 71 -9.73 26.64 1.01
N PRO A 72 -9.76 27.90 1.48
CA PRO A 72 -9.80 29.08 0.60
C PRO A 72 -8.44 29.40 -0.08
N THR A 73 -7.46 28.50 0.00
CA THR A 73 -6.09 28.70 -0.51
C THR A 73 -5.71 27.58 -1.47
N SER A 74 -4.94 27.89 -2.50
CA SER A 74 -4.47 26.89 -3.46
C SER A 74 -3.70 25.75 -2.78
N TYR A 75 -4.13 24.51 -3.00
CA TYR A 75 -3.53 23.29 -2.45
C TYR A 75 -3.36 22.22 -3.52
N PHE A 76 -2.43 21.29 -3.29
CA PHE A 76 -2.21 20.10 -4.10
C PHE A 76 -2.83 18.89 -3.38
N LEU A 77 -3.77 18.20 -4.04
CA LEU A 77 -4.31 16.93 -3.56
C LEU A 77 -3.41 15.79 -4.02
N GLU A 78 -2.86 15.03 -3.08
CA GLU A 78 -2.09 13.83 -3.34
C GLU A 78 -2.80 12.64 -2.70
N VAL A 79 -3.38 11.76 -3.51
CA VAL A 79 -3.92 10.49 -3.03
C VAL A 79 -2.88 9.41 -3.28
N SER A 80 -2.42 8.77 -2.22
CA SER A 80 -1.38 7.75 -2.28
C SER A 80 -1.72 6.61 -1.35
N SER A 81 -1.20 5.41 -1.63
CA SER A 81 -1.22 4.37 -0.61
C SER A 81 -0.02 4.52 0.33
N PRO A 82 -0.15 4.17 1.62
CA PRO A 82 0.95 4.27 2.60
C PRO A 82 2.08 3.25 2.38
N GLY A 83 2.30 2.82 1.14
CA GLY A 83 3.49 2.10 0.70
C GLY A 83 3.16 0.81 -0.05
N ALA A 84 3.65 0.74 -1.29
CA ALA A 84 3.77 -0.47 -2.12
C ALA A 84 4.68 -1.55 -1.52
N GLU A 85 5.18 -1.35 -0.30
CA GLU A 85 6.09 -2.23 0.43
C GLU A 85 5.46 -2.73 1.72
N ARG A 86 4.15 -3.04 1.74
CA ARG A 86 3.48 -3.59 2.94
C ARG A 86 4.35 -4.72 3.51
N PRO A 87 5.01 -4.50 4.65
CA PRO A 87 5.95 -5.47 5.15
C PRO A 87 5.13 -6.61 5.75
N LEU A 88 5.30 -7.80 5.19
CA LEU A 88 4.68 -9.04 5.66
C LEU A 88 5.35 -9.40 6.99
N LYS A 89 4.80 -8.89 8.10
CA LYS A 89 5.32 -9.16 9.45
C LYS A 89 4.53 -10.23 10.18
N LYS A 90 3.21 -10.30 9.97
CA LYS A 90 2.34 -11.26 10.66
C LYS A 90 2.08 -12.48 9.78
N PRO A 91 1.93 -13.69 10.36
CA PRO A 91 1.57 -14.89 9.61
C PRO A 91 0.29 -14.70 8.76
N ALA A 92 -0.70 -14.02 9.32
CA ALA A 92 -1.96 -13.71 8.63
C ALA A 92 -1.78 -12.83 7.36
N ASP A 93 -0.73 -12.00 7.30
CA ASP A 93 -0.42 -11.23 6.10
C ASP A 93 0.17 -12.14 5.00
N TYR A 94 0.96 -13.17 5.36
CA TYR A 94 1.47 -14.15 4.41
C TYR A 94 0.37 -15.05 3.84
N GLU A 95 -0.58 -15.47 4.67
CA GLU A 95 -1.75 -16.22 4.21
C GLU A 95 -2.57 -15.42 3.19
N LYS A 96 -2.74 -14.11 3.42
CA LYS A 96 -3.39 -13.19 2.48
C LYS A 96 -2.54 -12.86 1.25
N ALA A 97 -1.24 -13.11 1.31
CA ALA A 97 -0.30 -12.90 0.21
C ALA A 97 -0.17 -14.14 -0.70
N ILE A 98 -0.79 -15.27 -0.37
CA ILE A 98 -0.81 -16.45 -1.24
C ILE A 98 -1.47 -16.07 -2.57
N GLY A 99 -0.79 -16.34 -3.69
CA GLY A 99 -1.16 -15.95 -5.04
C GLY A 99 -0.72 -14.55 -5.45
N LYS A 100 -0.02 -13.80 -4.59
CA LYS A 100 0.51 -12.47 -4.89
C LYS A 100 2.02 -12.49 -5.08
N LYS A 101 2.54 -11.53 -5.84
CA LYS A 101 3.98 -11.27 -5.93
C LYS A 101 4.50 -10.69 -4.61
N VAL A 102 5.56 -11.30 -4.09
CA VAL A 102 6.27 -10.93 -2.88
C VAL A 102 7.75 -10.77 -3.17
N HIS A 103 8.38 -9.86 -2.44
CA HIS A 103 9.83 -9.74 -2.36
C HIS A 103 10.28 -10.18 -0.98
N ILE A 104 11.05 -11.26 -0.92
CA ILE A 104 11.59 -11.84 0.31
C ILE A 104 13.09 -11.64 0.34
N THR A 105 13.58 -11.09 1.44
CA THR A 105 14.99 -10.94 1.77
C THR A 105 15.33 -11.82 2.95
N THR A 106 16.36 -12.66 2.82
CA THR A 106 16.81 -13.59 3.86
C THR A 106 18.04 -13.07 4.61
N TYR A 107 18.21 -13.47 5.88
CA TYR A 107 19.39 -13.13 6.68
C TYR A 107 20.67 -13.74 6.12
N GLU A 108 20.57 -14.97 5.65
CA GLU A 108 21.65 -15.73 5.04
C GLU A 108 21.34 -15.98 3.56
N PRO A 109 22.36 -16.08 2.69
CA PRO A 109 22.15 -16.50 1.31
C PRO A 109 21.53 -17.90 1.28
N PHE A 110 20.32 -17.99 0.74
CA PHE A 110 19.61 -19.23 0.51
C PHE A 110 19.76 -19.57 -0.98
N GLU A 111 20.18 -20.79 -1.34
CA GLU A 111 20.49 -21.15 -2.74
C GLU A 111 21.37 -20.13 -3.51
N GLY A 112 22.30 -19.48 -2.83
CA GLY A 112 23.22 -18.51 -3.44
C GLY A 112 22.63 -17.11 -3.70
N LYS A 113 21.39 -16.84 -3.29
CA LYS A 113 20.74 -15.52 -3.35
C LYS A 113 20.23 -15.09 -1.98
N LYS A 114 20.16 -13.79 -1.74
CA LYS A 114 19.58 -13.21 -0.50
C LYS A 114 18.21 -12.59 -0.72
N GLU A 115 17.82 -12.46 -1.97
CA GLU A 115 16.64 -11.73 -2.43
C GLU A 115 15.89 -12.62 -3.40
N PHE A 116 14.59 -12.77 -3.16
CA PHE A 116 13.69 -13.61 -3.94
C PHE A 116 12.47 -12.80 -4.30
N VAL A 117 12.31 -12.52 -5.59
CA VAL A 117 11.13 -11.83 -6.13
C VAL A 117 10.31 -12.85 -6.89
N GLY A 118 9.08 -13.11 -6.44
CA GLY A 118 8.24 -14.10 -7.09
C GLY A 118 6.84 -14.16 -6.50
N GLU A 119 6.02 -15.07 -7.00
CA GLU A 119 4.68 -15.30 -6.50
C GLU A 119 4.72 -16.22 -5.27
N LEU A 120 4.12 -15.80 -4.15
CA LEU A 120 3.98 -16.67 -2.98
C LEU A 120 2.90 -17.71 -3.29
N VAL A 121 3.29 -18.97 -3.47
CA VAL A 121 2.34 -20.05 -3.79
C VAL A 121 1.88 -20.80 -2.54
N HIS A 122 2.63 -20.74 -1.45
CA HIS A 122 2.27 -21.41 -0.20
C HIS A 122 2.95 -20.79 1.03
N TYR A 123 2.24 -20.82 2.15
CA TYR A 123 2.72 -20.43 3.48
C TYR A 123 2.12 -21.37 4.52
N ASP A 124 2.97 -22.00 5.35
CA ASP A 124 2.55 -22.92 6.41
C ASP A 124 2.99 -22.44 7.82
N GLY A 125 3.40 -21.19 7.96
CA GLY A 125 3.97 -20.67 9.21
C GLY A 125 5.45 -20.99 9.41
N GLU A 126 5.88 -22.19 9.00
CA GLU A 126 7.27 -22.63 9.10
C GLU A 126 8.05 -22.43 7.78
N LEU A 127 7.35 -22.59 6.66
CA LEU A 127 7.96 -22.62 5.33
C LEU A 127 7.13 -21.84 4.31
N LEU A 128 7.82 -21.15 3.40
CA LEU A 128 7.23 -20.33 2.35
C LEU A 128 7.71 -20.84 1.00
N ILE A 129 6.78 -21.04 0.08
CA ILE A 129 7.11 -21.43 -1.29
C ILE A 129 6.90 -20.22 -2.18
N VAL A 130 7.99 -19.73 -2.78
CA VAL A 130 7.97 -18.61 -3.72
C VAL A 130 8.34 -19.11 -5.11
N ASN A 131 7.56 -18.71 -6.09
CA ASN A 131 7.78 -19.03 -7.49
C ASN A 131 8.39 -17.83 -8.21
N GLU A 132 9.70 -17.86 -8.43
CA GLU A 132 10.42 -16.83 -9.20
C GLU A 132 10.25 -17.11 -10.70
N LEU A 133 9.74 -16.13 -11.45
CA LEU A 133 9.65 -16.21 -12.90
C LEU A 133 10.94 -15.67 -13.53
N HIS A 134 11.81 -16.56 -13.99
CA HIS A 134 13.05 -16.14 -14.66
C HIS A 134 12.96 -16.40 -16.17
N LYS A 135 12.69 -15.35 -16.95
CA LYS A 135 12.50 -15.30 -18.42
C LYS A 135 11.36 -16.19 -18.96
N THR A 136 11.42 -17.50 -18.77
CA THR A 136 10.42 -18.49 -19.24
C THR A 136 10.31 -19.71 -18.32
N VAL A 137 11.13 -19.78 -17.26
CA VAL A 137 11.17 -20.92 -16.34
C VAL A 137 10.67 -20.46 -14.98
N ARG A 138 9.67 -21.19 -14.45
CA ARG A 138 9.16 -21.03 -13.09
C ARG A 138 10.08 -21.81 -12.15
N LYS A 139 10.87 -21.11 -11.34
CA LYS A 139 11.74 -21.74 -10.35
C LYS A 139 11.12 -21.57 -8.97
N LYS A 140 10.80 -22.70 -8.34
CA LYS A 140 10.26 -22.73 -6.97
C LYS A 140 11.41 -22.68 -5.97
N TYR A 141 11.26 -21.84 -4.96
CA TYR A 141 12.16 -21.70 -3.83
C TYR A 141 11.38 -21.96 -2.53
N GLU A 142 11.91 -22.86 -1.72
CA GLU A 142 11.33 -23.31 -0.46
C GLU A 142 12.09 -22.64 0.70
N ILE A 143 11.67 -21.44 1.10
CA ILE A 143 12.38 -20.60 2.05
C ILE A 143 11.81 -20.83 3.46
N PRO A 144 12.62 -21.20 4.46
CA PRO A 144 12.16 -21.29 5.85
C PRO A 144 11.83 -19.90 6.41
N PHE A 145 10.73 -19.75 7.13
CA PHE A 145 10.31 -18.47 7.74
C PHE A 145 11.36 -17.91 8.70
N ASN A 146 12.07 -18.78 9.42
CA ASN A 146 13.15 -18.41 10.35
C ASN A 146 14.36 -17.74 9.64
N LYS A 147 14.52 -17.96 8.33
CA LYS A 147 15.58 -17.31 7.54
C LYS A 147 15.16 -15.98 6.92
N ILE A 148 13.88 -15.62 6.97
CA ILE A 148 13.38 -14.37 6.40
C ILE A 148 13.76 -13.20 7.30
N ALA A 149 14.51 -12.26 6.76
CA ALA A 149 14.81 -10.98 7.41
C ALA A 149 13.71 -9.95 7.16
N GLN A 150 13.22 -9.90 5.93
CA GLN A 150 12.20 -8.96 5.52
C GLN A 150 11.41 -9.59 4.39
N ALA A 151 10.08 -9.47 4.43
CA ALA A 151 9.25 -9.75 3.28
C ALA A 151 8.30 -8.59 3.06
N ARG A 152 8.07 -8.25 1.80
CA ARG A 152 7.15 -7.19 1.39
C ARG A 152 6.33 -7.68 0.20
N LEU A 153 5.09 -7.23 0.10
CA LEU A 153 4.35 -7.38 -1.17
C LEU A 153 5.08 -6.58 -2.25
N SER A 154 5.09 -7.10 -3.48
CA SER A 154 5.69 -6.43 -4.63
C SER A 154 4.65 -6.38 -5.73
N VAL A 155 4.10 -5.19 -5.96
CA VAL A 155 3.18 -4.94 -7.08
C VAL A 155 4.03 -4.42 -8.24
N PHE A 156 4.16 -5.22 -9.30
CA PHE A 156 4.75 -4.86 -10.59
C PHE A 156 3.81 -5.33 -11.68
#